data_AF-A0A942APU8-F1
#
_entry.id   AF-A0A942APU8-F1
#
_cell.length_a   1.000
_cell.length_b   1.000
_cell.length_c   1.000
_cell.angle_alpha   90.00
_cell.angle_beta   90.00
_cell.angle_gamma   90.00
#
_symmetry.space_group_name_H-M   'P 1'
#
loop_
_entity.id
_entity.type
_entity.pdbx_description
1 polymer ?
#
loop_
_entity_poly.entity_id
_entity_poly.type
_entity_poly.pdbx_seq_one_letter_code
_entity_poly.pdbx_strand_id
1 'polypeptide(L)'
;MKEKQVLELANILGYHIEKKTIYGVNNGYHFSLNLLSNKKIPTYQVSILVNKVMTLDNIKTIRKELQFVVSMNEEHNAFLLQALINFPKENENKKDFFIEFMNTLTKALQKENIDDYNRCLFCNDDKEKEEKEWVVIRKLYVLSHQSCAEEELKTTKEKSNRLKMSLLGGIIGAFIGFIPAFLALIFADYFIGVLYALSPICAYLGYTLGKAPLKWYTTLCVAISSFLATIVATICFLAILANTNGESLIGYIRNPDNQCYTIVLQSILFDIIGIFISWGFITRTKNH
;
A
#
# COMPACT_ATOMS: atom_id res chain seq x y z
N MET A 1 11.17 10.24 12.81
CA MET A 1 10.26 11.22 13.48
C MET A 1 9.02 10.55 14.07
N LYS A 2 8.21 9.81 13.29
CA LYS A 2 6.95 9.19 13.78
C LYS A 2 7.13 8.15 14.89
N GLU A 3 8.19 7.36 14.85
CA GLU A 3 8.43 6.27 15.83
C GLU A 3 8.80 6.79 17.23
N LYS A 4 9.60 7.85 17.30
CA LYS A 4 9.93 8.55 18.56
C LYS A 4 8.68 9.12 19.23
N GLN A 5 7.75 9.67 18.43
CA GLN A 5 6.50 10.23 18.94
C GLN A 5 5.56 9.18 19.54
N VAL A 6 5.44 8.01 18.89
CA VAL A 6 4.62 6.91 19.42
C VAL A 6 5.23 6.35 20.71
N LEU A 7 6.56 6.19 20.75
CA LEU A 7 7.26 5.72 21.96
C LEU A 7 7.13 6.71 23.14
N GLU A 8 7.32 8.00 22.88
CA GLU A 8 7.15 9.05 23.88
C GLU A 8 5.72 9.06 24.44
N LEU A 9 4.72 8.96 23.56
CA LEU A 9 3.33 8.89 23.99
C LEU A 9 3.03 7.63 24.80
N ALA A 10 3.54 6.46 24.38
CA ALA A 10 3.38 5.22 25.12
C ALA A 10 3.90 5.35 26.56
N ASN A 11 5.08 5.96 26.73
CA ASN A 11 5.70 6.20 28.02
C ASN A 11 4.90 7.19 28.88
N ILE A 12 4.38 8.27 28.28
CA ILE A 12 3.54 9.25 28.99
C ILE A 12 2.25 8.60 29.48
N LEU A 13 1.62 7.77 28.65
CA LEU A 13 0.35 7.12 28.97
C LEU A 13 0.53 5.90 29.89
N GLY A 14 1.72 5.29 29.91
CA GLY A 14 2.02 4.09 30.69
C GLY A 14 1.51 2.79 30.06
N TYR A 15 1.45 2.73 28.73
CA TYR A 15 0.95 1.56 27.98
C TYR A 15 2.07 0.85 27.21
N HIS A 16 1.80 -0.42 26.87
CA HIS A 16 2.71 -1.23 26.08
C HIS A 16 2.72 -0.79 24.61
N ILE A 17 3.84 -1.07 23.94
CA ILE A 17 4.01 -0.80 22.51
C ILE A 17 4.53 -2.06 21.80
N GLU A 18 3.84 -2.47 20.75
CA GLU A 18 4.28 -3.55 19.86
C GLU A 18 3.99 -3.15 18.41
N LYS A 19 4.93 -3.37 17.49
CA LYS A 19 4.77 -3.05 16.06
C LYS A 19 4.24 -1.62 15.80
N LYS A 20 4.69 -0.64 16.60
CA LYS A 20 4.29 0.79 16.55
C LYS A 20 2.82 1.06 16.91
N THR A 21 2.19 0.12 17.61
CA THR A 21 0.83 0.22 18.14
C THR A 21 0.91 0.32 19.64
N ILE A 22 0.31 1.35 20.22
CA ILE A 22 0.14 1.43 21.68
C ILE A 22 -1.12 0.63 22.01
N TYR A 23 -1.09 -0.22 23.02
CA TYR A 23 -2.24 -1.03 23.39
C TYR A 23 -2.37 -1.23 24.89
N GLY A 24 -3.56 -1.59 25.32
CA GLY A 24 -3.86 -1.86 26.72
C GLY A 24 -5.31 -2.23 26.93
N VAL A 25 -5.71 -2.24 28.20
CA VAL A 25 -7.07 -2.54 28.64
C VAL A 25 -7.59 -1.39 29.47
N ASN A 26 -8.80 -0.91 29.17
CA ASN A 26 -9.49 0.06 30.01
C ASN A 26 -10.92 -0.41 30.27
N ASN A 27 -11.32 -0.51 31.55
CA ASN A 27 -12.65 -0.97 31.97
C ASN A 27 -13.14 -2.25 31.27
N GLY A 28 -12.22 -3.20 31.02
CA GLY A 28 -12.51 -4.47 30.36
C GLY A 28 -12.49 -4.44 28.82
N TYR A 29 -12.23 -3.29 28.20
CA TYR A 29 -12.11 -3.17 26.74
C TYR A 29 -10.66 -3.14 26.30
N HIS A 30 -10.33 -3.99 25.34
CA HIS A 30 -9.00 -4.04 24.73
C HIS A 30 -8.92 -3.00 23.62
N PHE A 31 -7.94 -2.12 23.71
CA PHE A 31 -7.82 -1.01 22.76
C PHE A 31 -6.46 -0.99 22.07
N SER A 32 -6.45 -0.36 20.89
CA SER A 32 -5.25 0.02 20.16
C SER A 32 -5.27 1.49 19.84
N LEU A 33 -4.12 2.14 20.00
CA LEU A 33 -3.90 3.55 19.74
C LEU A 33 -2.79 3.71 18.70
N ASN A 34 -3.17 4.28 17.55
CA ASN A 34 -2.31 4.37 16.37
C ASN A 34 -2.18 5.79 15.84
N LEU A 35 -0.97 6.21 15.51
CA LEU A 35 -0.72 7.49 14.84
C LEU A 35 -1.12 7.42 13.36
N LEU A 36 -2.01 8.30 12.92
CA LEU A 36 -2.39 8.40 11.51
C LEU A 36 -1.31 9.10 10.71
N SER A 37 -0.83 8.43 9.66
CA SER A 37 0.41 8.80 8.96
C SER A 37 0.31 10.02 8.04
N ASN A 38 -0.87 10.61 7.83
CA ASN A 38 -1.12 11.53 6.72
C ASN A 38 -1.83 12.84 7.11
N LYS A 39 -1.74 13.27 8.37
CA LYS A 39 -2.34 14.52 8.83
C LYS A 39 -1.26 15.53 9.26
N LYS A 40 -1.45 16.81 8.90
CA LYS A 40 -0.59 17.93 9.34
C LYS A 40 -0.56 18.06 10.86
N ILE A 41 -1.67 17.70 11.51
CA ILE A 41 -1.84 17.62 12.95
C ILE A 41 -1.69 16.15 13.36
N PRO A 42 -0.91 15.82 14.40
CA PRO A 42 -0.78 14.46 14.89
C PRO A 42 -2.12 13.97 15.47
N THR A 43 -2.89 13.27 14.65
CA THR A 43 -4.14 12.63 15.03
C THR A 43 -3.89 11.15 15.30
N TYR A 44 -4.46 10.68 16.40
CA TYR A 44 -4.41 9.29 16.79
C TYR A 44 -5.79 8.66 16.61
N GLN A 45 -5.78 7.37 16.30
CA GLN A 45 -6.97 6.55 16.17
C GLN A 45 -6.97 5.55 17.33
N VAL A 46 -7.97 5.65 18.18
CA VAL A 46 -8.34 4.61 19.15
C VAL A 46 -9.22 3.60 18.44
N SER A 47 -8.94 2.32 18.64
CA SER A 47 -9.61 1.19 18.00
C SER A 47 -9.99 0.16 19.07
N ILE A 48 -11.26 -0.23 19.11
CA ILE A 48 -11.79 -1.27 20.02
C ILE A 48 -12.62 -2.23 19.18
N LEU A 49 -12.41 -3.54 19.36
CA LEU A 49 -13.27 -4.56 18.75
C LEU A 49 -14.43 -4.88 19.69
N VAL A 50 -15.64 -4.85 19.16
CA VAL A 50 -16.86 -5.11 19.93
C VAL A 50 -17.67 -6.26 19.35
N ASN A 51 -18.46 -6.91 20.20
CA ASN A 51 -19.22 -8.11 19.89
C ASN A 51 -20.53 -7.86 19.12
N LYS A 52 -20.93 -6.61 18.94
CA LYS A 52 -22.26 -6.23 18.45
C LYS A 52 -22.19 -5.08 17.45
N VAL A 53 -22.98 -5.20 16.36
CA VAL A 53 -23.21 -4.10 15.42
C VAL A 53 -23.83 -2.92 16.18
N MET A 54 -23.21 -1.76 16.13
CA MET A 54 -23.85 -0.52 16.58
C MET A 54 -24.85 -0.02 15.55
N THR A 55 -26.06 0.28 15.99
CA THR A 55 -27.01 1.03 15.16
C THR A 55 -26.51 2.46 14.95
N LEU A 56 -27.01 3.14 13.91
CA LEU A 56 -26.70 4.55 13.68
C LEU A 56 -27.04 5.43 14.88
N ASP A 57 -28.05 5.06 15.66
CA ASP A 57 -28.44 5.80 16.86
C ASP A 57 -27.46 5.59 18.01
N ASN A 58 -26.93 4.37 18.21
CA ASN A 58 -25.85 4.14 19.18
C ASN A 58 -24.61 4.97 18.81
N ILE A 59 -24.23 5.00 17.52
CA ILE A 59 -23.08 5.79 17.05
C ILE A 59 -23.31 7.29 17.28
N LYS A 60 -24.53 7.80 17.04
CA LYS A 60 -24.87 9.21 17.30
C LYS A 60 -24.80 9.54 18.79
N THR A 61 -25.30 8.66 19.66
CA THR A 61 -25.25 8.83 21.12
C THR A 61 -23.80 8.85 21.61
N ILE A 62 -23.00 7.87 21.23
CA ILE A 62 -21.58 7.78 21.58
C ILE A 62 -20.81 9.01 21.06
N ARG A 63 -21.08 9.44 19.82
CA ARG A 63 -20.50 10.66 19.25
C ARG A 63 -20.89 11.92 20.02
N LYS A 64 -22.14 12.01 20.48
CA LYS A 64 -22.63 13.15 21.27
C LYS A 64 -21.97 13.20 22.65
N GLU A 65 -21.78 12.06 23.28
CA GLU A 65 -21.11 11.96 24.59
C GLU A 65 -19.61 12.24 24.49
N LEU A 66 -18.94 11.72 23.45
CA LEU A 66 -17.50 11.89 23.26
C LEU A 66 -17.10 13.23 22.65
N GLN A 67 -17.97 13.86 21.86
CA GLN A 67 -17.62 15.01 21.01
C GLN A 67 -16.47 14.73 20.01
N PHE A 68 -16.14 13.46 19.77
CA PHE A 68 -15.09 13.03 18.83
C PHE A 68 -15.68 12.35 17.60
N VAL A 69 -14.88 12.27 16.53
CA VAL A 69 -15.28 11.53 15.33
C VAL A 69 -15.19 10.04 15.62
N VAL A 70 -16.36 9.39 15.59
CA VAL A 70 -16.52 7.95 15.78
C VAL A 70 -17.06 7.33 14.49
N SER A 71 -16.44 6.23 14.07
CA SER A 71 -16.87 5.38 12.95
C SER A 71 -16.82 3.91 13.34
N MET A 72 -17.58 3.07 12.64
CA MET A 72 -17.58 1.64 12.83
C MET A 72 -17.41 0.95 11.47
N ASN A 73 -16.54 -0.06 11.43
CA ASN A 73 -16.35 -0.91 10.26
C ASN A 73 -16.45 -2.38 10.69
N GLU A 74 -16.78 -3.25 9.76
CA GLU A 74 -16.62 -4.70 9.97
C GLU A 74 -15.14 -5.06 9.83
N GLU A 75 -14.63 -5.86 10.77
CA GLU A 75 -13.27 -6.40 10.75
C GLU A 75 -13.34 -7.90 11.03
N HIS A 76 -13.19 -8.70 9.97
CA HIS A 76 -13.40 -10.15 10.02
C HIS A 76 -14.75 -10.54 10.66
N ASN A 77 -14.73 -11.13 11.85
CA ASN A 77 -15.91 -11.61 12.58
C ASN A 77 -16.37 -10.65 13.70
N ALA A 78 -15.80 -9.45 13.76
CA ALA A 78 -16.03 -8.46 14.80
C ALA A 78 -16.39 -7.09 14.21
N PHE A 79 -16.85 -6.18 15.06
CA PHE A 79 -17.08 -4.80 14.70
C PHE A 79 -15.99 -3.92 15.29
N LEU A 80 -15.33 -3.15 14.44
CA LEU A 80 -14.24 -2.28 14.80
C LEU A 80 -14.75 -0.86 15.01
N LEU A 81 -14.85 -0.45 16.27
CA LEU A 81 -15.10 0.93 16.66
C LEU A 81 -13.81 1.73 16.56
N GLN A 82 -13.86 2.87 15.87
CA GLN A 82 -12.73 3.76 15.69
C GLN A 82 -13.08 5.16 16.11
N ALA A 83 -12.28 5.73 17.00
CA ALA A 83 -12.41 7.11 17.46
C ALA A 83 -11.13 7.90 17.14
N LEU A 84 -11.29 9.10 16.60
CA LEU A 84 -10.16 9.98 16.29
C LEU A 84 -9.96 11.01 17.39
N ILE A 85 -8.76 11.05 17.96
CA ILE A 85 -8.37 11.99 19.01
C ILE A 85 -7.14 12.80 18.61
N ASN A 86 -7.08 14.03 19.07
CA ASN A 86 -5.88 14.86 19.02
C ASN A 86 -5.47 15.12 20.47
N PHE A 87 -4.24 14.78 20.81
CA PHE A 87 -3.73 15.03 22.16
C PHE A 87 -3.50 16.52 22.40
N PRO A 88 -3.66 17.00 23.64
CA PRO A 88 -3.17 18.29 24.07
C PRO A 88 -1.67 18.45 23.75
N LYS A 89 -1.22 19.71 23.55
CA LYS A 89 0.19 19.99 23.27
C LYS A 89 1.09 19.64 24.46
N GLU A 90 0.64 19.94 25.67
CA GLU A 90 1.39 19.76 26.92
C GLU A 90 1.34 18.30 27.39
N ASN A 91 2.50 17.75 27.78
CA ASN A 91 2.65 16.32 28.10
C ASN A 91 1.86 15.89 29.34
N GLU A 92 1.82 16.70 30.40
CA GLU A 92 1.13 16.38 31.67
C GLU A 92 -0.37 16.14 31.43
N ASN A 93 -0.98 16.97 30.58
CA ASN A 93 -2.41 16.87 30.26
C ASN A 93 -2.75 15.68 29.34
N LYS A 94 -1.77 15.04 28.69
CA LYS A 94 -2.05 13.94 27.74
C LYS A 94 -2.57 12.69 28.43
N LYS A 95 -2.03 12.37 29.59
CA LYS A 95 -2.40 11.17 30.34
C LYS A 95 -3.83 11.29 30.87
N ASP A 96 -4.12 12.39 31.56
CA ASP A 96 -5.44 12.63 32.14
C ASP A 96 -6.51 12.75 31.06
N PHE A 97 -6.21 13.47 29.97
CA PHE A 97 -7.07 13.54 28.79
C PHE A 97 -7.41 12.14 28.23
N PHE A 98 -6.40 11.26 28.11
CA PHE A 98 -6.63 9.93 27.56
C PHE A 98 -7.44 9.05 28.50
N ILE A 99 -7.18 9.13 29.81
CA ILE A 99 -7.94 8.40 30.83
C ILE A 99 -9.41 8.85 30.81
N GLU A 100 -9.66 10.16 30.80
CA GLU A 100 -11.02 10.71 30.72
C GLU A 100 -11.72 10.29 29.42
N PHE A 101 -11.02 10.38 28.29
CA PHE A 101 -11.53 9.93 26.99
C PHE A 101 -11.91 8.44 27.02
N MET A 102 -11.00 7.57 27.45
CA MET A 102 -11.23 6.13 27.48
C MET A 102 -12.34 5.77 28.46
N ASN A 103 -12.41 6.43 29.63
CA ASN A 103 -13.48 6.21 30.59
C ASN A 103 -14.84 6.60 30.03
N THR A 104 -14.94 7.75 29.37
CA THR A 104 -16.17 8.20 28.71
C THR A 104 -16.58 7.23 27.61
N LEU A 105 -15.64 6.82 26.76
CA LEU A 105 -15.88 5.88 25.68
C LEU A 105 -16.39 4.54 26.20
N THR A 106 -15.70 3.93 27.16
CA THR A 106 -16.08 2.62 27.70
C THR A 106 -17.40 2.66 28.47
N LYS A 107 -17.71 3.77 29.16
CA LYS A 107 -19.02 3.95 29.83
C LYS A 107 -20.16 4.07 28.82
N ALA A 108 -19.93 4.80 27.72
CA ALA A 108 -20.91 4.90 26.63
C ALA A 108 -21.20 3.52 26.01
N LEU A 109 -20.16 2.68 25.82
CA LEU A 109 -20.33 1.30 25.34
C LEU A 109 -21.12 0.43 26.32
N GLN A 110 -20.78 0.48 27.61
CA GLN A 110 -21.48 -0.26 28.66
C GLN A 110 -22.96 0.13 28.74
N LYS A 111 -23.28 1.43 28.64
CA LYS A 111 -24.66 1.95 28.66
C LYS A 111 -25.52 1.40 27.52
N GLU A 112 -24.91 1.14 26.38
CA GLU A 112 -25.57 0.60 25.19
C GLU A 112 -25.54 -0.94 25.13
N ASN A 113 -25.06 -1.60 26.20
CA ASN A 113 -24.85 -3.05 26.29
C ASN A 113 -24.03 -3.57 25.10
N ILE A 114 -22.88 -2.94 24.85
CA ILE A 114 -21.91 -3.35 23.84
C ILE A 114 -20.66 -3.80 24.58
N ASP A 115 -20.28 -5.06 24.46
CA ASP A 115 -19.11 -5.60 25.16
C ASP A 115 -17.89 -5.74 24.24
N ASP A 116 -16.73 -5.89 24.86
CA ASP A 116 -15.47 -6.20 24.19
C ASP A 116 -15.55 -7.54 23.44
N TYR A 117 -14.90 -7.61 22.28
CA TYR A 117 -14.86 -8.84 21.49
C TYR A 117 -13.89 -9.85 22.11
N ASN A 118 -14.42 -10.98 22.60
CA ASN A 118 -13.70 -11.95 23.42
C ASN A 118 -13.49 -13.32 22.73
N ARG A 119 -13.64 -13.39 21.41
CA ARG A 119 -13.42 -14.61 20.61
C ARG A 119 -12.17 -14.46 19.74
N CYS A 120 -11.73 -15.55 19.12
CA CYS A 120 -10.70 -15.44 18.09
C CYS A 120 -11.24 -14.59 16.91
N LEU A 121 -10.51 -13.53 16.54
CA LEU A 121 -10.90 -12.65 15.44
C LEU A 121 -11.04 -13.37 14.08
N PHE A 122 -10.21 -14.38 13.84
CA PHE A 122 -10.09 -15.00 12.51
C PHE A 122 -10.99 -16.22 12.31
N CYS A 123 -11.06 -17.14 13.28
CA CYS A 123 -11.88 -18.34 13.15
C CYS A 123 -13.27 -18.21 13.80
N ASN A 124 -13.51 -17.16 14.60
CA ASN A 124 -14.75 -16.98 15.38
C ASN A 124 -15.08 -18.17 16.32
N ASP A 125 -14.11 -19.06 16.54
CA ASP A 125 -14.30 -20.26 17.33
C ASP A 125 -13.78 -20.05 18.75
N ASP A 126 -14.56 -20.58 19.70
CA ASP A 126 -14.21 -20.65 21.12
C ASP A 126 -13.68 -22.04 21.51
N LYS A 127 -13.65 -23.02 20.59
CA LYS A 127 -13.29 -24.42 20.85
C LYS A 127 -11.80 -24.62 21.19
N GLU A 128 -11.48 -24.42 22.47
CA GLU A 128 -10.79 -25.29 23.44
C GLU A 128 -9.57 -26.18 23.07
N LYS A 129 -8.94 -26.10 21.89
CA LYS A 129 -7.70 -26.87 21.63
C LYS A 129 -6.41 -26.06 21.66
N GLU A 130 -6.48 -24.78 21.35
CA GLU A 130 -5.34 -23.87 21.42
C GLU A 130 -5.68 -22.71 22.35
N GLU A 131 -4.73 -22.32 23.20
CA GLU A 131 -4.89 -21.14 24.03
C GLU A 131 -4.94 -19.89 23.15
N LYS A 132 -5.86 -18.98 23.49
CA LYS A 132 -5.98 -17.68 22.82
C LYS A 132 -5.07 -16.70 23.52
N GLU A 133 -4.34 -15.92 22.74
CA GLU A 133 -3.47 -14.88 23.25
C GLU A 133 -3.86 -13.53 22.67
N TRP A 134 -3.67 -12.49 23.47
CA TRP A 134 -3.80 -11.12 23.02
C TRP A 134 -2.54 -10.71 22.28
N VAL A 135 -2.69 -10.38 21.00
CA VAL A 135 -1.56 -10.10 20.11
C VAL A 135 -1.84 -8.87 19.25
N VAL A 136 -0.78 -8.14 18.89
CA VAL A 136 -0.91 -7.03 17.94
C VAL A 136 -0.76 -7.52 16.50
N ILE A 137 -1.87 -7.49 15.75
CA ILE A 137 -1.92 -7.85 14.32
C ILE A 137 -2.53 -6.68 13.55
N ARG A 138 -1.89 -6.26 12.45
CA ARG A 138 -2.37 -5.15 11.60
C ARG A 138 -2.73 -3.87 12.37
N LYS A 139 -2.00 -3.59 13.45
CA LYS A 139 -2.21 -2.45 14.36
C LYS A 139 -3.44 -2.53 15.25
N LEU A 140 -4.03 -3.71 15.38
CA LEU A 140 -5.11 -4.00 16.30
C LEU A 140 -4.60 -4.97 17.36
N TYR A 141 -4.97 -4.75 18.60
CA TYR A 141 -4.73 -5.59 19.75
C TYR A 141 -5.94 -6.49 19.88
N VAL A 142 -5.76 -7.76 19.52
CA VAL A 142 -6.85 -8.67 19.24
C VAL A 142 -6.60 -10.00 19.93
N LEU A 143 -7.67 -10.67 20.29
CA LEU A 143 -7.60 -12.04 20.79
C LEU A 143 -7.56 -13.00 19.60
N SER A 144 -6.55 -13.87 19.55
CA SER A 144 -6.45 -14.89 18.51
C SER A 144 -5.66 -16.12 18.95
N HIS A 145 -5.92 -17.26 18.32
CA HIS A 145 -5.01 -18.41 18.37
C HIS A 145 -3.71 -18.07 17.63
N GLN A 146 -2.57 -18.55 18.14
CA GLN A 146 -1.26 -18.32 17.53
C GLN A 146 -1.24 -18.80 16.07
N SER A 147 -1.81 -19.97 15.77
CA SER A 147 -1.91 -20.54 14.43
C SER A 147 -2.62 -19.59 13.45
N CYS A 148 -3.77 -19.04 13.85
CA CYS A 148 -4.56 -18.09 13.07
C CYS A 148 -3.81 -16.77 12.84
N ALA A 149 -3.13 -16.27 13.87
CA ALA A 149 -2.30 -15.07 13.78
C ALA A 149 -1.15 -15.24 12.79
N GLU A 150 -0.46 -16.37 12.85
CA GLU A 150 0.65 -16.69 11.95
C GLU A 150 0.19 -16.85 10.50
N GLU A 151 -0.94 -17.51 10.27
CA GLU A 151 -1.54 -17.63 8.94
C GLU A 151 -1.82 -16.25 8.35
N GLU A 152 -2.42 -15.34 9.12
CA GLU A 152 -2.74 -14.00 8.61
C GLU A 152 -1.50 -13.13 8.36
N LEU A 153 -0.44 -13.33 9.14
CA LEU A 153 0.86 -12.70 8.88
C LEU A 153 1.52 -13.28 7.61
N LYS A 154 1.42 -14.59 7.38
CA LYS A 154 1.91 -15.25 6.16
C LYS A 154 1.17 -14.77 4.92
N THR A 155 -0.16 -14.74 4.93
CA THR A 155 -0.97 -14.25 3.80
C THR A 155 -0.65 -12.79 3.46
N THR A 156 -0.44 -11.95 4.48
CA THR A 156 -0.07 -10.53 4.30
C THR A 156 1.33 -10.40 3.69
N LYS A 157 2.30 -11.19 4.19
CA LYS A 157 3.68 -11.21 3.68
C LYS A 157 3.74 -11.72 2.25
N GLU A 158 2.98 -12.76 1.92
CA GLU A 158 2.84 -13.28 0.56
C GLU A 158 2.27 -12.24 -0.41
N LYS A 159 1.18 -11.55 -0.03
CA LYS A 159 0.61 -10.48 -0.86
C LYS A 159 1.64 -9.37 -1.15
N SER A 160 2.42 -8.97 -0.15
CA SER A 160 3.50 -7.99 -0.31
C SER A 160 4.61 -8.51 -1.23
N ASN A 161 5.01 -9.77 -1.08
CA ASN A 161 6.05 -10.38 -1.90
C ASN A 161 5.61 -10.51 -3.37
N ARG A 162 4.36 -10.93 -3.62
CA ARG A 162 3.76 -10.98 -4.96
C ARG A 162 3.77 -9.61 -5.64
N LEU A 163 3.44 -8.55 -4.90
CA LEU A 163 3.52 -7.17 -5.41
C LEU A 163 4.94 -6.78 -5.81
N LYS A 164 5.93 -7.04 -4.95
CA LYS A 164 7.34 -6.76 -5.26
C LYS A 164 7.83 -7.53 -6.48
N MET A 165 7.50 -8.82 -6.56
CA MET A 165 7.85 -9.67 -7.70
C MET A 165 7.21 -9.18 -8.99
N SER A 166 5.95 -8.73 -8.93
CA SER A 166 5.25 -8.16 -10.09
C SER A 166 5.86 -6.85 -10.55
N LEU A 167 6.25 -5.96 -9.62
CA LEU A 167 6.95 -4.73 -9.96
C LEU A 167 8.30 -5.01 -10.64
N LEU A 168 9.08 -5.92 -10.07
CA LEU A 168 10.37 -6.32 -10.64
C LEU A 168 10.19 -7.00 -12.00
N GLY A 169 9.21 -7.88 -12.11
CA GLY A 169 8.85 -8.55 -13.36
C GLY A 169 8.45 -7.56 -14.45
N GLY A 170 7.71 -6.49 -14.11
CA GLY A 170 7.36 -5.44 -15.07
C GLY A 170 8.57 -4.67 -15.59
N ILE A 171 9.53 -4.33 -14.73
CA ILE A 171 10.78 -3.69 -15.14
C ILE A 171 11.58 -4.62 -16.07
N ILE A 172 11.80 -5.86 -15.66
CA ILE A 172 12.54 -6.86 -16.47
C ILE A 172 11.81 -7.09 -17.81
N GLY A 173 10.49 -7.20 -17.77
CA GLY A 173 9.65 -7.34 -18.95
C GLY A 173 9.83 -6.19 -19.94
N ALA A 174 9.88 -4.94 -19.48
CA ALA A 174 10.13 -3.78 -20.33
C ALA A 174 11.46 -3.89 -21.09
N PHE A 175 12.54 -4.28 -20.40
CA PHE A 175 13.85 -4.48 -21.02
C PHE A 175 13.88 -5.69 -21.97
N ILE A 176 13.15 -6.77 -21.67
CA ILE A 176 13.00 -7.91 -22.59
C ILE A 176 12.25 -7.47 -23.87
N GLY A 177 11.22 -6.64 -23.74
CA GLY A 177 10.45 -6.11 -24.86
C GLY A 177 11.26 -5.23 -25.81
N PHE A 178 12.37 -4.67 -25.34
CA PHE A 178 13.32 -3.92 -26.17
C PHE A 178 14.25 -4.81 -27.02
N ILE A 179 14.50 -6.07 -26.62
CA ILE A 179 15.46 -6.95 -27.29
C ILE A 179 15.21 -7.05 -28.81
N PRO A 180 13.97 -7.22 -29.32
CA PRO A 180 13.72 -7.25 -30.75
C PRO A 180 14.17 -5.98 -31.49
N ALA A 181 13.95 -4.80 -30.91
CA ALA A 181 14.40 -3.54 -31.50
C ALA A 181 15.93 -3.44 -31.54
N PHE A 182 16.60 -3.94 -30.50
CA PHE A 182 18.06 -4.00 -30.45
C PHE A 182 18.66 -4.99 -31.45
N LEU A 183 18.03 -6.16 -31.62
CA LEU A 183 18.45 -7.14 -32.63
C LEU A 183 18.25 -6.61 -34.05
N ALA A 184 17.15 -5.92 -34.32
CA ALA A 184 16.92 -5.28 -35.62
C ALA A 184 18.03 -4.27 -35.95
N LEU A 185 18.50 -3.51 -34.95
CA LEU A 185 19.63 -2.60 -35.12
C LEU A 185 20.91 -3.36 -35.47
N ILE A 186 21.32 -4.36 -34.67
CA ILE A 186 22.61 -5.04 -34.87
C ILE A 186 22.68 -5.82 -36.18
N PHE A 187 21.59 -6.46 -36.57
CA PHE A 187 21.59 -7.39 -37.70
C PHE A 187 21.09 -6.80 -39.01
N ALA A 188 20.30 -5.73 -38.95
CA ALA A 188 19.72 -5.13 -40.15
C ALA A 188 20.10 -3.66 -40.34
N ASP A 189 20.79 -3.01 -39.39
CA ASP A 189 21.13 -1.59 -39.42
C ASP A 189 19.91 -0.67 -39.67
N TYR A 190 18.70 -1.15 -39.34
CA TYR A 190 17.44 -0.43 -39.54
C TYR A 190 16.75 -0.08 -38.23
N PHE A 191 16.23 1.15 -38.16
CA PHE A 191 15.32 1.56 -37.09
C PHE A 191 13.89 1.09 -37.40
N ILE A 192 13.33 0.26 -36.52
CA ILE A 192 11.93 -0.16 -36.61
C ILE A 192 11.18 0.33 -35.37
N GLY A 193 10.62 1.55 -35.46
CA GLY A 193 9.93 2.21 -34.34
C GLY A 193 8.79 1.38 -33.74
N VAL A 194 8.07 0.60 -34.55
CA VAL A 194 6.96 -0.26 -34.09
C VAL A 194 7.39 -1.24 -33.00
N LEU A 195 8.65 -1.70 -33.00
CA LEU A 195 9.14 -2.64 -32.00
C LEU A 195 9.21 -2.03 -30.59
N TYR A 196 9.24 -0.70 -30.46
CA TYR A 196 9.18 -0.04 -29.15
C TYR A 196 7.84 -0.23 -28.44
N ALA A 197 6.76 -0.54 -29.18
CA ALA A 197 5.47 -0.87 -28.58
C ALA A 197 5.50 -2.20 -27.79
N LEU A 198 6.52 -3.05 -27.99
CA LEU A 198 6.68 -4.30 -27.25
C LEU A 198 7.13 -4.09 -25.80
N SER A 199 7.89 -3.03 -25.51
CA SER A 199 8.35 -2.69 -24.15
C SER A 199 7.19 -2.63 -23.14
N PRO A 200 6.14 -1.80 -23.33
CA PRO A 200 5.01 -1.75 -22.40
C PRO A 200 4.19 -3.06 -22.37
N ILE A 201 4.06 -3.78 -23.50
CA ILE A 201 3.35 -5.07 -23.54
C ILE A 201 4.08 -6.11 -22.69
N CYS A 202 5.40 -6.23 -22.87
CA CYS A 202 6.22 -7.14 -22.08
C CYS A 202 6.33 -6.70 -20.63
N ALA A 203 6.29 -5.40 -20.32
CA ALA A 203 6.19 -4.90 -18.96
C ALA A 203 4.88 -5.32 -18.28
N TYR A 204 3.76 -5.29 -19.00
CA TYR A 204 2.49 -5.83 -18.51
C TYR A 204 2.58 -7.33 -18.25
N LEU A 205 3.09 -8.12 -19.21
CA LEU A 205 3.24 -9.57 -19.05
C LEU A 205 4.16 -9.90 -17.87
N GLY A 206 5.30 -9.23 -17.77
CA GLY A 206 6.24 -9.36 -16.65
C GLY A 206 5.59 -9.03 -15.30
N TYR A 207 4.72 -8.01 -15.27
CA TYR A 207 3.95 -7.69 -14.07
C TYR A 207 2.98 -8.82 -13.70
N THR A 208 2.28 -9.40 -14.67
CA THR A 208 1.33 -10.49 -14.40
C THR A 208 1.99 -11.77 -13.89
N LEU A 209 3.24 -12.05 -14.26
CA LEU A 209 4.00 -13.21 -13.78
C LEU A 209 4.17 -13.22 -12.26
N GLY A 210 4.25 -12.04 -11.63
CA GLY A 210 4.34 -11.92 -10.17
C GLY A 210 3.01 -12.14 -9.43
N LYS A 211 1.90 -12.37 -10.15
CA LYS A 211 0.56 -12.68 -9.61
C LYS A 211 -0.01 -11.62 -8.64
N ALA A 212 0.44 -10.38 -8.71
CA ALA A 212 -0.18 -9.28 -7.97
C ALA A 212 -1.54 -8.90 -8.59
N PRO A 213 -2.49 -8.40 -7.78
CA PRO A 213 -3.77 -7.95 -8.29
C PRO A 213 -3.58 -6.76 -9.26
N LEU A 214 -4.22 -6.83 -10.43
CA LEU A 214 -4.23 -5.77 -11.42
C LEU A 214 -5.06 -4.60 -10.90
N LYS A 215 -4.41 -3.56 -10.38
CA LYS A 215 -5.06 -2.35 -9.83
C LYS A 215 -4.79 -1.15 -10.73
N TRP A 216 -5.31 0.04 -10.36
CA TRP A 216 -5.10 1.26 -11.16
C TRP A 216 -3.61 1.61 -11.29
N TYR A 217 -2.82 1.35 -10.24
CA TYR A 217 -1.39 1.63 -10.23
C TYR A 217 -0.59 0.71 -11.16
N THR A 218 -1.13 -0.41 -11.62
CA THR A 218 -0.44 -1.31 -12.56
C THR A 218 -0.13 -0.61 -13.89
N THR A 219 -1.09 0.17 -14.43
CA THR A 219 -0.87 0.95 -15.65
C THR A 219 0.24 1.98 -15.46
N LEU A 220 0.28 2.63 -14.30
CA LEU A 220 1.33 3.58 -13.97
C LEU A 220 2.71 2.90 -13.90
N CYS A 221 2.78 1.72 -13.28
CA CYS A 221 4.03 0.94 -13.22
C CYS A 221 4.50 0.54 -14.63
N VAL A 222 3.60 0.03 -15.47
CA VAL A 222 3.90 -0.33 -16.87
C VAL A 222 4.45 0.88 -17.62
N ALA A 223 3.76 2.02 -17.57
CA ALA A 223 4.18 3.24 -18.25
C ALA A 223 5.56 3.75 -17.78
N ILE A 224 5.81 3.77 -16.46
CA ILE A 224 7.11 4.21 -15.93
C ILE A 224 8.22 3.25 -16.37
N SER A 225 7.99 1.94 -16.28
CA SER A 225 8.99 0.93 -16.66
C SER A 225 9.28 0.94 -18.16
N SER A 226 8.26 1.09 -19.00
CA SER A 226 8.41 1.11 -20.45
C SER A 226 9.09 2.38 -20.92
N PHE A 227 8.70 3.53 -20.37
CA PHE A 227 9.30 4.81 -20.70
C PHE A 227 10.79 4.86 -20.31
N LEU A 228 11.14 4.32 -19.14
CA LEU A 228 12.54 4.19 -18.72
C LEU A 228 13.33 3.29 -19.69
N ALA A 229 12.79 2.13 -20.04
CA ALA A 229 13.41 1.24 -21.02
C ALA A 229 13.56 1.91 -22.39
N THR A 230 12.55 2.65 -22.85
CA THR A 230 12.54 3.40 -24.12
C THR A 230 13.60 4.50 -24.15
N ILE A 231 13.79 5.24 -23.06
CA ILE A 231 14.87 6.24 -22.96
C ILE A 231 16.23 5.56 -23.08
N VAL A 232 16.49 4.53 -22.27
CA VAL A 232 17.77 3.80 -22.26
C VAL A 232 18.05 3.22 -23.64
N ALA A 233 17.05 2.54 -24.23
CA ALA A 233 17.09 1.99 -25.57
C ALA A 233 17.45 3.04 -26.63
N THR A 234 16.78 4.19 -26.61
CA THR A 234 17.00 5.25 -27.61
C THR A 234 18.39 5.87 -27.47
N ILE A 235 18.88 6.06 -26.24
CA ILE A 235 20.24 6.55 -26.01
C ILE A 235 21.28 5.53 -26.54
N CYS A 236 21.10 4.25 -26.23
CA CYS A 236 21.98 3.19 -26.75
C CYS A 236 21.96 3.15 -28.28
N PHE A 237 20.78 3.27 -28.89
CA PHE A 237 20.60 3.31 -30.34
C PHE A 237 21.39 4.48 -30.97
N LEU A 238 21.21 5.70 -30.45
CA LEU A 238 21.92 6.88 -30.93
C LEU A 238 23.43 6.80 -30.70
N ALA A 239 23.88 6.17 -29.61
CA ALA A 239 25.29 5.96 -29.33
C ALA A 239 25.95 5.01 -30.33
N ILE A 240 25.25 3.94 -30.72
CA ILE A 240 25.72 3.00 -31.74
C ILE A 240 25.83 3.73 -33.09
N LEU A 241 24.80 4.47 -33.49
CA LEU A 241 24.82 5.25 -34.75
C LEU A 241 25.91 6.33 -34.77
N ALA A 242 26.13 7.03 -33.66
CA ALA A 242 27.20 8.00 -33.56
C ALA A 242 28.56 7.33 -33.79
N ASN A 243 28.79 6.19 -33.13
CA ASN A 243 30.02 5.44 -33.26
C ASN A 243 30.24 4.88 -34.67
N THR A 244 29.20 4.37 -35.34
CA THR A 244 29.30 3.91 -36.74
C THR A 244 29.62 5.05 -37.71
N ASN A 245 29.18 6.28 -37.40
CA ASN A 245 29.48 7.46 -38.20
C ASN A 245 30.79 8.16 -37.79
N GLY A 246 31.55 7.61 -36.83
CA GLY A 246 32.81 8.18 -36.37
C GLY A 246 32.66 9.48 -35.55
N GLU A 247 31.46 9.75 -35.05
CA GLU A 247 31.14 10.96 -34.28
C GLU A 247 30.96 10.66 -32.79
N SER A 248 31.20 11.67 -31.95
CA SER A 248 30.75 11.59 -30.54
C SER A 248 29.23 11.65 -30.45
N LEU A 249 28.61 11.01 -29.46
CA LEU A 249 27.15 11.05 -29.24
C LEU A 249 26.59 12.48 -29.21
N ILE A 250 27.29 13.41 -28.56
CA ILE A 250 26.87 14.81 -28.48
C ILE A 250 26.96 15.50 -29.84
N GLY A 251 28.01 15.20 -30.62
CA GLY A 251 28.15 15.68 -32.00
C GLY A 251 27.02 15.16 -32.89
N TYR A 252 26.75 13.87 -32.80
CA TYR A 252 25.72 13.19 -33.58
C TYR A 252 24.31 13.75 -33.32
N ILE A 253 23.98 14.02 -32.06
CA ILE A 253 22.69 14.62 -31.67
C ILE A 253 22.55 16.07 -32.15
N ARG A 254 23.65 16.83 -32.18
CA ARG A 254 23.63 18.26 -32.57
C ARG A 254 23.55 18.46 -34.08
N ASN A 255 23.94 17.46 -34.86
CA ASN A 255 23.87 17.54 -36.32
C ASN A 255 22.41 17.33 -36.79
N PRO A 256 21.77 18.34 -37.40
CA PRO A 256 20.37 18.25 -37.82
C PRO A 256 20.13 17.20 -38.91
N ASP A 257 21.16 16.82 -39.68
CA ASP A 257 21.04 15.86 -40.78
C ASP A 257 20.87 14.42 -40.29
N ASN A 258 21.23 14.12 -39.04
CA ASN A 258 21.21 12.77 -38.46
C ASN A 258 19.81 12.28 -38.04
N GLN A 259 18.75 13.07 -38.26
CA GLN A 259 17.35 12.71 -37.97
C GLN A 259 17.08 12.21 -36.54
N CYS A 260 17.94 12.55 -35.57
CA CYS A 260 17.83 12.13 -34.17
C CYS A 260 16.45 12.44 -33.57
N TYR A 261 15.86 13.58 -33.93
CA TYR A 261 14.53 13.98 -33.50
C TYR A 261 13.43 13.01 -33.97
N THR A 262 13.52 12.51 -35.20
CA THR A 262 12.55 11.57 -35.77
C THR A 262 12.61 10.23 -35.04
N ILE A 263 13.81 9.74 -34.72
CA ILE A 263 14.02 8.51 -33.96
C ILE A 263 13.39 8.63 -32.57
N VAL A 264 13.72 9.70 -31.84
CA VAL A 264 13.17 9.94 -30.50
C VAL A 264 11.64 10.05 -30.53
N LEU A 265 11.10 10.80 -31.50
CA LEU A 265 9.65 10.97 -31.65
C LEU A 265 8.95 9.64 -31.93
N GLN A 266 9.50 8.81 -32.84
CA GLN A 266 8.93 7.51 -33.16
C GLN A 266 9.02 6.54 -31.97
N SER A 267 10.15 6.50 -31.25
CA SER A 267 10.29 5.69 -30.04
C SER A 267 9.24 6.04 -28.99
N ILE A 268 9.03 7.34 -28.73
CA ILE A 268 8.02 7.82 -27.77
C ILE A 268 6.60 7.50 -28.27
N LEU A 269 6.31 7.75 -29.55
CA LEU A 269 5.00 7.51 -30.13
C LEU A 269 4.58 6.05 -29.99
N PHE A 270 5.47 5.11 -30.35
CA PHE A 270 5.17 3.69 -30.27
C PHE A 270 5.16 3.14 -28.83
N ASP A 271 5.96 3.70 -27.93
CA ASP A 271 5.85 3.40 -26.49
C ASP A 271 4.47 3.82 -25.95
N ILE A 272 3.99 5.02 -26.29
CA ILE A 272 2.65 5.49 -25.91
C ILE A 272 1.56 4.56 -26.46
N ILE A 273 1.64 4.18 -27.73
CA ILE A 273 0.69 3.23 -28.34
C ILE A 273 0.69 1.89 -27.58
N GLY A 274 1.88 1.36 -27.27
CA GLY A 274 2.00 0.12 -26.52
C GLY A 274 1.45 0.23 -25.08
N ILE A 275 1.57 1.39 -24.43
CA ILE A 275 0.94 1.68 -23.13
C ILE A 275 -0.59 1.63 -23.27
N PHE A 276 -1.17 2.23 -24.31
CA PHE A 276 -2.62 2.18 -24.56
C PHE A 276 -3.11 0.75 -24.78
N ILE A 277 -2.37 -0.06 -25.54
CA ILE A 277 -2.68 -1.49 -25.75
C ILE A 277 -2.67 -2.23 -24.41
N SER A 278 -1.61 -2.05 -23.62
CA SER A 278 -1.44 -2.67 -22.31
C SER A 278 -2.54 -2.24 -21.33
N TRP A 279 -2.96 -0.97 -21.39
CA TRP A 279 -4.07 -0.46 -20.61
C TRP A 279 -5.39 -1.14 -20.99
N GLY A 280 -5.64 -1.35 -22.28
CA GLY A 280 -6.80 -2.11 -22.76
C GLY A 280 -6.86 -3.53 -22.20
N PHE A 281 -5.72 -4.22 -22.09
CA PHE A 281 -5.66 -5.53 -21.44
C PHE A 281 -5.94 -5.45 -19.92
N ILE A 282 -5.34 -4.47 -19.23
CA ILE A 282 -5.54 -4.28 -17.79
C ILE A 282 -7.01 -3.98 -17.45
N THR A 283 -7.71 -3.16 -18.23
CA THR A 283 -9.11 -2.80 -17.96
C THR A 283 -10.07 -3.94 -18.23
N ARG A 284 -9.88 -4.72 -19.30
CA ARG A 284 -10.70 -5.89 -19.59
C ARG A 284 -10.59 -6.97 -18.52
N THR A 285 -9.38 -7.16 -17.97
CA THR A 285 -9.13 -8.16 -16.92
C THR A 285 -9.69 -7.76 -15.56
N LYS A 286 -9.98 -6.47 -15.31
CA LYS A 286 -10.60 -6.00 -14.05
C LYS A 286 -12.12 -6.19 -13.99
N ASN A 287 -12.76 -6.35 -15.16
CA ASN A 287 -14.22 -6.45 -15.27
C ASN A 287 -14.71 -7.92 -15.30
N HIS A 288 -13.81 -8.87 -15.06
CA HIS A 288 -14.07 -10.30 -14.83
C HIS A 288 -13.57 -10.67 -13.44
#